data_AF-A0A0F5IWM6-F1
#
_entry.id   AF-A0A0F5IWM6-F1
#
_cell.length_a   1.000
_cell.length_b   1.000
_cell.length_c   1.000
_cell.angle_alpha   90.00
_cell.angle_beta   90.00
_cell.angle_gamma   90.00
#
_symmetry.space_group_name_H-M   'P 1'
#
loop_
_entity.id
_entity.type
_entity.pdbx_description
1 polymer ?
#
loop_
_entity_poly.entity_id
_entity_poly.type
_entity_poly.pdbx_seq_one_letter_code
_entity_poly.pdbx_strand_id
1 'polypeptide(L)'
;MAIHMKSLNTKYLLLFLFLSLSFCINAQDSIPVPTLYERHVERYTSFWENLIPRYSKIQFAGSIGMFSFGLGWDYYRHHWETDLLFGFVPKSTRNLSAESAKRRHAMATFTLKQNYIPWRVPLHKSIDFEPLTTGLYISTLLDRDYWVHSPGKYPDGYYFFPTRIRTHIFLGERVTFKFNNPGRWHKSVTLFYELSTCDLYLLSKFGNKYLKPKDYLSLSFGLKFQIL
;
A
#
# COMPACT_ATOMS: atom_id res chain seq x y z
N MET A 1 -4.53 25.75 -69.42
CA MET A 1 -3.61 24.62 -69.19
C MET A 1 -4.45 23.48 -68.61
N ALA A 2 -5.11 22.69 -69.46
CA ALA A 2 -6.01 21.61 -69.05
C ALA A 2 -5.27 20.28 -69.14
N ILE A 3 -5.04 19.65 -68.00
CA ILE A 3 -4.30 18.39 -67.88
C ILE A 3 -5.26 17.25 -68.25
N HIS A 4 -4.98 16.59 -69.36
CA HIS A 4 -5.73 15.43 -69.83
C HIS A 4 -5.43 14.22 -68.93
N MET A 5 -6.31 13.93 -67.97
CA MET A 5 -6.24 12.70 -67.18
C MET A 5 -6.55 11.51 -68.09
N LYS A 6 -5.59 10.57 -68.19
CA LYS A 6 -5.77 9.30 -68.90
C LYS A 6 -6.76 8.43 -68.11
N SER A 7 -7.74 7.87 -68.81
CA SER A 7 -8.71 6.91 -68.28
C SER A 7 -7.98 5.75 -67.61
N LEU A 8 -8.18 5.61 -66.30
CA LEU A 8 -7.65 4.52 -65.51
C LEU A 8 -8.40 3.24 -65.90
N ASN A 9 -7.68 2.28 -66.48
CA ASN A 9 -8.28 1.08 -67.06
C ASN A 9 -8.83 0.18 -65.94
N THR A 10 -10.16 0.07 -65.85
CA THR A 10 -10.91 -0.60 -64.78
C THR A 10 -10.51 -2.06 -64.54
N LYS A 11 -9.94 -2.72 -65.55
CA LYS A 11 -9.39 -4.08 -65.41
C LYS A 11 -8.19 -4.16 -64.46
N TYR A 12 -7.30 -3.16 -64.49
CA TYR A 12 -6.16 -3.12 -63.56
C TYR A 12 -6.59 -2.73 -62.15
N LEU A 13 -7.63 -1.89 -62.01
CA LEU A 13 -8.20 -1.56 -60.70
C LEU A 13 -8.82 -2.80 -60.03
N LEU A 14 -9.57 -3.60 -60.80
CA LEU A 14 -10.15 -4.87 -60.32
C LEU A 14 -9.07 -5.89 -59.97
N LEU A 15 -8.01 -6.00 -60.79
CA LEU A 15 -6.87 -6.88 -60.50
C LEU A 15 -6.14 -6.46 -59.22
N PHE A 16 -5.92 -5.16 -59.02
CA PHE A 16 -5.29 -4.62 -57.82
C PHE A 16 -6.16 -4.83 -56.58
N LEU A 17 -7.49 -4.67 -56.71
CA LEU A 17 -8.45 -4.97 -55.65
C LEU A 17 -8.40 -6.46 -55.27
N PHE A 18 -8.38 -7.36 -56.26
CA PHE A 18 -8.28 -8.81 -56.03
C PHE A 18 -6.96 -9.19 -55.35
N LEU A 19 -5.84 -8.62 -55.79
CA LEU A 19 -4.52 -8.85 -55.18
C LEU A 19 -4.46 -8.33 -53.74
N SER A 20 -5.06 -7.17 -53.47
CA SER A 20 -5.14 -6.59 -52.12
C SER A 20 -6.03 -7.41 -51.18
N LEU A 21 -7.09 -8.04 -51.71
CA LEU A 21 -7.98 -8.91 -50.95
C LEU A 21 -7.27 -10.21 -50.53
N SER A 22 -6.49 -10.81 -51.43
CA SER A 22 -5.69 -12.00 -51.13
C SER A 22 -4.58 -11.73 -50.11
N PHE A 23 -4.07 -10.50 -50.03
CA PHE A 23 -3.07 -10.10 -49.03
C PHE A 23 -3.70 -9.91 -47.64
N CYS A 24 -4.95 -9.44 -47.55
CA CYS A 24 -5.67 -9.31 -46.28
C CYS A 24 -5.97 -10.67 -45.63
N ILE A 25 -6.27 -11.70 -46.43
CA ILE A 25 -6.59 -13.05 -45.92
C ILE A 25 -5.37 -13.73 -45.27
N ASN A 26 -4.16 -13.46 -45.79
CA ASN A 26 -2.92 -14.00 -45.23
C ASN A 26 -2.34 -13.16 -44.08
N ALA A 27 -2.85 -11.95 -43.86
CA ALA A 27 -2.44 -11.07 -42.75
C ALA A 27 -3.22 -11.35 -41.44
N GLN A 28 -4.16 -12.29 -41.48
CA GLN A 28 -4.80 -12.83 -40.28
C GLN A 28 -3.88 -13.87 -39.64
N ASP A 29 -2.65 -13.46 -39.31
CA ASP A 29 -1.76 -14.23 -38.44
C ASP A 29 -2.54 -14.53 -37.16
N SER A 30 -2.68 -15.83 -36.90
CA SER A 30 -3.43 -16.41 -35.80
C SER A 30 -3.15 -15.68 -34.48
N ILE A 31 -4.14 -14.96 -33.95
CA ILE A 31 -4.17 -14.67 -32.51
C ILE A 31 -4.21 -16.06 -31.85
N PRO A 32 -3.18 -16.46 -31.08
CA PRO A 32 -3.19 -17.75 -30.42
C PRO A 32 -4.39 -17.74 -29.47
N VAL A 33 -5.41 -18.57 -29.75
CA VAL A 33 -6.51 -18.73 -28.80
C VAL A 33 -5.92 -19.50 -27.63
N PRO A 34 -5.81 -18.89 -26.43
CA PRO A 34 -5.15 -19.54 -25.32
C PRO A 34 -5.90 -20.82 -24.97
N THR A 35 -5.16 -21.92 -24.95
CA THR A 35 -5.67 -23.24 -24.59
C THR A 35 -6.25 -23.21 -23.17
N LEU A 36 -7.16 -24.13 -22.83
CA LEU A 36 -7.70 -24.22 -21.46
C LEU A 36 -6.59 -24.39 -20.42
N TYR A 37 -5.50 -25.07 -20.80
CA TYR A 37 -4.30 -25.23 -19.99
C TYR A 37 -3.57 -23.90 -19.76
N GLU A 38 -3.32 -23.11 -20.81
CA GLU A 38 -2.70 -21.79 -20.69
C GLU A 38 -3.51 -20.85 -19.80
N ARG A 39 -4.85 -20.85 -19.91
CA ARG A 39 -5.71 -20.07 -19.01
C ARG A 39 -5.61 -20.50 -17.55
N HIS A 40 -5.41 -21.80 -17.29
CA HIS A 40 -5.18 -22.28 -15.93
C HIS A 40 -3.83 -21.83 -15.40
N VAL A 41 -2.77 -21.96 -16.19
CA VAL A 41 -1.41 -21.52 -15.82
C VAL A 41 -1.36 -20.01 -15.60
N GLU A 42 -1.97 -19.21 -16.47
CA GLU A 42 -2.11 -17.75 -16.33
C GLU A 42 -2.83 -17.37 -15.03
N ARG A 43 -3.90 -18.09 -14.66
CA ARG A 43 -4.62 -17.83 -13.41
C ARG A 43 -3.75 -18.10 -12.18
N TYR A 44 -3.00 -19.20 -12.18
CA TYR A 44 -2.09 -19.51 -11.08
C TYR A 44 -0.93 -18.52 -11.01
N THR A 45 -0.27 -18.24 -12.13
CA THR A 45 0.86 -17.29 -12.20
C THR A 45 0.44 -15.89 -11.79
N SER A 46 -0.67 -15.37 -12.32
CA SER A 46 -1.19 -14.05 -11.92
C SER A 46 -1.56 -13.96 -10.43
N PHE A 47 -2.08 -15.04 -9.84
CA PHE A 47 -2.34 -15.08 -8.40
C PHE A 47 -1.04 -15.00 -7.58
N TRP A 48 -0.03 -15.78 -7.96
CA TRP A 48 1.29 -15.75 -7.30
C TRP A 48 1.98 -14.40 -7.48
N GLU A 49 1.90 -13.78 -8.65
CA GLU A 49 2.45 -12.44 -8.91
C GLU A 49 1.79 -11.36 -8.04
N ASN A 50 0.49 -11.50 -7.75
CA ASN A 50 -0.24 -10.58 -6.88
C ASN A 50 0.10 -10.77 -5.39
N LEU A 51 0.55 -11.96 -4.99
CA LEU A 51 1.00 -12.23 -3.62
C LEU A 51 2.39 -11.67 -3.32
N ILE A 52 3.21 -11.42 -4.35
CA ILE A 52 4.55 -10.86 -4.15
C ILE A 52 4.44 -9.39 -3.71
N PRO A 53 5.05 -9.01 -2.57
CA PRO A 53 5.03 -7.64 -2.10
C PRO A 53 5.79 -6.71 -3.06
N ARG A 54 5.24 -5.52 -3.29
CA ARG A 54 5.72 -4.55 -4.29
C ARG A 54 6.77 -3.60 -3.71
N TYR A 55 6.68 -3.35 -2.40
CA TYR A 55 7.60 -2.47 -1.68
C TYR A 55 7.82 -2.92 -0.23
N SER A 56 8.88 -2.40 0.37
CA SER A 56 9.14 -2.49 1.80
C SER A 56 8.99 -1.12 2.46
N LYS A 57 8.62 -1.11 3.73
CA LYS A 57 8.36 0.10 4.52
C LYS A 57 9.02 -0.02 5.87
N ILE A 58 9.68 1.04 6.30
CA ILE A 58 10.26 1.18 7.64
C ILE A 58 9.66 2.42 8.25
N GLN A 59 9.15 2.31 9.47
CA GLN A 59 8.51 3.40 10.20
C GLN A 59 9.08 3.47 11.61
N PHE A 60 9.43 4.68 12.00
CA PHE A 60 9.94 5.04 13.31
C PHE A 60 8.87 5.81 14.09
N ALA A 61 8.71 5.43 15.35
CA ALA A 61 7.70 5.95 16.25
C ALA A 61 6.26 5.77 15.75
N GLY A 62 5.30 6.41 16.43
CA GLY A 62 3.87 6.21 16.20
C GLY A 62 3.26 5.18 17.15
N SER A 63 1.97 4.94 16.99
CA SER A 63 1.22 4.00 17.85
C SER A 63 1.46 2.52 17.52
N ILE A 64 2.33 2.23 16.55
CA ILE A 64 2.67 0.88 16.06
C ILE A 64 3.89 0.32 16.80
N GLY A 65 4.88 1.16 17.08
CA GLY A 65 6.05 0.80 17.86
C GLY A 65 7.19 1.81 17.69
N MET A 66 8.31 1.61 18.39
CA MET A 66 9.46 2.52 18.24
C MET A 66 10.13 2.31 16.88
N PHE A 67 10.31 1.05 16.49
CA PHE A 67 10.74 0.67 15.15
C PHE A 67 9.72 -0.30 14.57
N SER A 68 9.35 -0.09 13.32
CA SER A 68 8.50 -1.01 12.59
C SER A 68 9.00 -1.18 11.17
N PHE A 69 8.92 -2.40 10.67
CA PHE A 69 9.31 -2.73 9.31
C PHE A 69 8.25 -3.66 8.71
N GLY A 70 8.09 -3.59 7.40
CA GLY A 70 7.05 -4.35 6.75
C GLY A 70 7.09 -4.33 5.24
N LEU A 71 6.13 -5.04 4.67
CA LEU A 71 5.97 -5.26 3.26
C LEU A 71 4.57 -4.81 2.86
N GLY A 72 4.40 -4.35 1.62
CA GLY A 72 3.10 -3.90 1.16
C GLY A 72 2.85 -4.11 -0.31
N TRP A 73 1.57 -3.96 -0.65
CA TRP A 73 1.00 -4.13 -1.97
C TRP A 73 0.29 -2.85 -2.38
N ASP A 74 0.53 -2.40 -3.60
CA ASP A 74 -0.17 -1.30 -4.24
C ASP A 74 -1.15 -1.83 -5.30
N TYR A 75 -2.35 -1.25 -5.35
CA TYR A 75 -3.38 -1.63 -6.31
C TYR A 75 -4.24 -0.43 -6.71
N TYR A 76 -5.08 -0.64 -7.73
CA TYR A 76 -5.97 0.38 -8.28
C TYR A 76 -5.23 1.68 -8.62
N ARG A 77 -4.21 1.55 -9.49
CA ARG A 77 -3.36 2.67 -9.96
C ARG A 77 -2.58 3.39 -8.86
N HIS A 78 -2.12 2.65 -7.85
CA HIS A 78 -1.35 3.17 -6.72
C HIS A 78 -2.12 4.15 -5.81
N HIS A 79 -3.45 4.18 -5.88
CA HIS A 79 -4.27 4.93 -4.93
C HIS A 79 -4.46 4.19 -3.62
N TRP A 80 -4.42 2.86 -3.65
CA TRP A 80 -4.61 2.02 -2.48
C TRP A 80 -3.36 1.22 -2.19
N GLU A 81 -3.03 1.14 -0.92
CA GLU A 81 -1.85 0.43 -0.41
C GLU A 81 -2.22 -0.36 0.84
N THR A 82 -1.99 -1.67 0.82
CA THR A 82 -2.12 -2.51 2.01
C THR A 82 -0.71 -2.84 2.52
N ASP A 83 -0.42 -2.49 3.76
CA ASP A 83 0.85 -2.79 4.41
C ASP A 83 0.66 -3.79 5.55
N LEU A 84 1.62 -4.71 5.66
CA LEU A 84 1.83 -5.55 6.84
C LEU A 84 3.10 -5.10 7.53
N LEU A 85 2.97 -4.55 8.73
CA LEU A 85 4.05 -3.98 9.52
C LEU A 85 4.25 -4.80 10.80
N PHE A 86 5.49 -5.12 11.11
CA PHE A 86 5.92 -5.69 12.37
C PHE A 86 6.66 -4.63 13.17
N GLY A 87 6.08 -4.23 14.29
CA GLY A 87 6.67 -3.26 15.20
C GLY A 87 7.35 -3.92 16.38
N PHE A 88 8.40 -3.28 16.86
CA PHE A 88 9.10 -3.63 18.09
C PHE A 88 9.09 -2.42 19.03
N VAL A 89 8.66 -2.66 20.26
CA VAL A 89 8.66 -1.68 21.33
C VAL A 89 9.73 -2.09 22.34
N PRO A 90 10.91 -1.43 22.32
CA PRO A 90 11.92 -1.66 23.32
C PRO A 90 11.43 -1.17 24.68
N LYS A 91 12.01 -1.73 25.74
CA LYS A 91 11.75 -1.33 27.12
C LYS A 91 12.22 0.11 27.33
N SER A 92 11.33 1.09 27.16
CA SER A 92 11.68 2.48 27.44
C SER A 92 11.69 2.72 28.96
N THR A 93 12.88 2.92 29.50
CA THR A 93 13.22 3.14 30.92
C THR A 93 13.10 4.60 31.35
N ARG A 94 12.67 5.50 30.45
CA ARG A 94 12.90 6.94 30.63
C ARG A 94 12.13 7.56 31.82
N ASN A 95 10.99 6.98 32.23
CA ASN A 95 10.13 7.54 33.28
C ASN A 95 9.67 6.52 34.34
N LEU A 96 10.34 5.36 34.49
CA LEU A 96 9.92 4.33 35.44
C LEU A 96 11.03 3.93 36.41
N SER A 97 10.66 3.76 37.68
CA SER A 97 11.51 3.20 38.73
C SER A 97 12.16 1.89 38.28
N ALA A 98 13.43 1.68 38.63
CA ALA A 98 14.26 0.54 38.20
C ALA A 98 13.60 -0.83 38.45
N GLU A 99 12.71 -0.89 39.45
CA GLU A 99 11.95 -2.09 39.81
C GLU A 99 10.85 -2.44 38.78
N SER A 100 10.21 -1.44 38.17
CA SER A 100 9.20 -1.61 37.11
C SER A 100 9.83 -1.86 35.73
N ALA A 101 11.06 -1.38 35.52
CA ALA A 101 11.85 -1.68 34.31
C ALA A 101 12.25 -3.16 34.24
N LYS A 102 12.46 -3.81 35.38
CA LYS A 102 12.85 -5.23 35.48
C LYS A 102 11.74 -6.19 35.04
N ARG A 103 10.46 -5.81 35.21
CA ARG A 103 9.29 -6.66 34.89
C ARG A 103 8.71 -6.48 33.48
N ARG A 104 9.05 -5.40 32.76
CA ARG A 104 8.47 -5.16 31.43
C ARG A 104 9.26 -5.92 30.37
N HIS A 105 8.61 -6.77 29.58
CA HIS A 105 9.23 -7.47 28.46
C HIS A 105 9.20 -6.60 27.19
N ALA A 106 10.05 -6.91 26.22
CA ALA A 106 9.99 -6.25 24.92
C ALA A 106 8.73 -6.72 24.20
N MET A 107 7.93 -5.79 23.68
CA MET A 107 6.66 -6.12 23.07
C MET A 107 6.81 -6.07 21.55
N ALA A 108 6.29 -7.09 20.87
CA ALA A 108 6.13 -7.06 19.43
C ALA A 108 4.72 -6.62 19.08
N THR A 109 4.56 -5.97 17.94
CA THR A 109 3.26 -5.58 17.39
C THR A 109 3.15 -6.08 15.97
N PHE A 110 1.94 -6.51 15.61
CA PHE A 110 1.59 -6.84 14.24
C PHE A 110 0.53 -5.85 13.79
N THR A 111 0.78 -5.14 12.70
CA THR A 111 -0.11 -4.10 12.22
C THR A 111 -0.47 -4.32 10.77
N LEU A 112 -1.77 -4.40 10.52
CA LEU A 112 -2.33 -4.36 9.17
C LEU A 112 -2.78 -2.92 8.91
N LYS A 113 -2.25 -2.30 7.86
CA LYS A 113 -2.52 -0.91 7.54
C LYS A 113 -3.05 -0.78 6.13
N GLN A 114 -4.14 -0.03 5.99
CA GLN A 114 -4.74 0.31 4.73
C GLN A 114 -4.57 1.80 4.49
N ASN A 115 -3.83 2.16 3.44
CA ASN A 115 -3.63 3.53 3.02
C ASN A 115 -4.44 3.83 1.76
N TYR A 116 -4.86 5.09 1.68
CA TYR A 116 -5.51 5.71 0.54
C TYR A 116 -4.80 7.04 0.21
N ILE A 117 -4.40 7.17 -1.05
CA ILE A 117 -3.66 8.31 -1.59
C ILE A 117 -4.56 8.93 -2.69
N PRO A 118 -5.31 10.00 -2.39
CA PRO A 118 -6.24 10.58 -3.36
C PRO A 118 -5.54 11.29 -4.52
N TRP A 119 -4.43 12.00 -4.26
CA TRP A 119 -3.77 12.83 -5.25
C TRP A 119 -2.27 12.64 -5.24
N ARG A 120 -1.69 12.62 -6.44
CA ARG A 120 -0.25 12.62 -6.67
C ARG A 120 0.10 13.78 -7.59
N VAL A 121 0.90 14.72 -7.11
CA VAL A 121 1.33 15.90 -7.83
C VAL A 121 2.80 15.68 -8.26
N PRO A 122 3.09 15.44 -9.55
CA PRO A 122 4.46 15.35 -10.02
C PRO A 122 5.08 16.75 -10.00
N LEU A 123 6.06 16.99 -9.12
CA LEU A 123 6.77 18.28 -9.04
C LEU A 123 7.92 18.34 -10.05
N HIS A 124 8.62 17.22 -10.23
CA HIS A 124 9.76 17.09 -11.13
C HIS A 124 9.78 15.71 -11.79
N LYS A 125 10.60 15.54 -12.85
CA LYS A 125 10.80 14.23 -13.52
C LYS A 125 11.23 13.11 -12.57
N SER A 126 11.82 13.48 -11.43
CA SER A 126 12.34 12.55 -10.41
C SER A 126 11.71 12.74 -9.03
N ILE A 127 10.74 13.64 -8.86
CA ILE A 127 10.13 13.94 -7.56
C ILE A 127 8.62 14.03 -7.72
N ASP A 128 7.90 13.17 -7.00
CA ASP A 128 6.46 13.28 -6.83
C ASP A 128 6.13 13.71 -5.40
N PHE A 129 5.08 14.51 -5.26
CA PHE A 129 4.54 14.91 -3.98
C PHE A 129 3.12 14.38 -3.82
N GLU A 130 2.87 13.73 -2.69
CA GLU A 130 1.56 13.20 -2.32
C GLU A 130 1.09 14.00 -1.09
N PRO A 131 0.32 15.08 -1.31
CA PRO A 131 -0.05 16.04 -0.27
C PRO A 131 -1.03 15.47 0.76
N LEU A 132 -1.61 14.29 0.48
CA LEU A 132 -2.51 13.65 1.41
C LEU A 132 -2.37 12.15 1.28
N THR A 133 -2.08 11.51 2.40
CA THR A 133 -2.23 10.08 2.62
C THR A 133 -3.11 9.91 3.84
N THR A 134 -4.22 9.21 3.67
CA THR A 134 -5.15 8.92 4.76
C THR A 134 -5.40 7.42 4.83
N GLY A 135 -5.84 6.93 5.97
CA GLY A 135 -6.23 5.54 6.07
C GLY A 135 -6.50 5.09 7.48
N LEU A 136 -6.58 3.78 7.62
CA LEU A 136 -6.78 3.09 8.88
C LEU A 136 -5.71 2.02 9.07
N TYR A 137 -5.31 1.79 10.31
CA TYR A 137 -4.52 0.62 10.65
C TYR A 137 -5.01 -0.03 11.92
N ILE A 138 -4.88 -1.34 11.94
CA ILE A 138 -5.27 -2.22 13.02
C ILE A 138 -4.00 -2.83 13.58
N SER A 139 -3.68 -2.51 14.82
CA SER A 139 -2.50 -3.02 15.50
C SER A 139 -2.90 -4.06 16.53
N THR A 140 -2.24 -5.21 16.49
CA THR A 140 -2.35 -6.32 17.45
C THR A 140 -1.06 -6.38 18.25
N LEU A 141 -1.16 -6.21 19.57
CA LEU A 141 -0.03 -6.39 20.46
C LEU A 141 0.25 -7.88 20.66
N LEU A 142 1.42 -8.33 20.19
CA LEU A 142 1.95 -9.68 20.38
C LEU A 142 2.80 -9.70 21.66
N ASP A 143 2.13 -9.75 22.80
CA ASP A 143 2.78 -9.94 24.09
C ASP A 143 2.38 -11.27 24.70
N ARG A 144 3.35 -11.97 25.30
CA ARG A 144 3.17 -13.30 25.90
C ARG A 144 2.34 -13.25 27.19
N ASP A 145 2.23 -12.08 27.82
CA ASP A 145 1.50 -11.87 29.08
C ASP A 145 0.06 -11.35 28.91
N TYR A 146 -0.37 -11.02 27.68
CA TYR A 146 -1.76 -10.60 27.40
C TYR A 146 -2.56 -11.77 26.85
N TRP A 147 -3.22 -12.47 27.77
CA TRP A 147 -4.11 -13.61 27.56
C TRP A 147 -5.13 -13.40 26.43
N VAL A 148 -5.40 -14.45 25.65
CA VAL A 148 -6.46 -14.50 24.61
C VAL A 148 -7.87 -14.41 25.25
N HIS A 149 -7.97 -14.71 26.54
CA HIS A 149 -9.14 -14.50 27.39
C HIS A 149 -8.77 -13.57 28.54
N SER A 150 -9.60 -12.57 28.84
CA SER A 150 -9.43 -11.77 30.05
C SER A 150 -9.46 -12.70 31.28
N PRO A 151 -8.48 -12.64 32.21
CA PRO A 151 -8.69 -13.24 33.52
C PRO A 151 -9.93 -12.58 34.13
N GLY A 152 -10.82 -13.38 34.73
CA GLY A 152 -12.22 -13.08 35.08
C GLY A 152 -12.43 -11.95 36.10
N LYS A 153 -11.97 -10.75 35.77
CA LYS A 153 -12.14 -9.51 36.55
C LYS A 153 -13.16 -8.56 35.91
N TYR A 154 -13.60 -8.84 34.68
CA TYR A 154 -14.63 -8.09 33.97
C TYR A 154 -15.66 -9.06 33.37
N PRO A 155 -16.97 -8.77 33.49
CA PRO A 155 -18.01 -9.66 32.98
C PRO A 155 -17.90 -9.83 31.47
N ASP A 156 -18.15 -11.06 31.01
CA ASP A 156 -18.17 -11.42 29.59
C ASP A 156 -19.15 -10.51 28.84
N GLY A 157 -18.66 -9.81 27.81
CA GLY A 157 -19.47 -8.88 26.99
C GLY A 157 -19.26 -7.37 27.24
N TYR A 158 -18.33 -6.96 28.12
CA TYR A 158 -18.10 -5.52 28.36
C TYR A 158 -17.40 -4.78 27.19
N TYR A 159 -16.69 -5.49 26.30
CA TYR A 159 -16.11 -4.94 25.07
C TYR A 159 -16.50 -5.82 23.87
N PHE A 160 -17.16 -5.24 22.86
CA PHE A 160 -17.52 -5.92 21.61
C PHE A 160 -16.31 -6.21 20.69
N PHE A 161 -15.12 -5.68 21.02
CA PHE A 161 -13.87 -5.90 20.30
C PHE A 161 -12.80 -6.48 21.23
N PRO A 162 -11.95 -7.43 20.77
CA PRO A 162 -10.86 -7.95 21.58
C PRO A 162 -9.90 -6.83 22.01
N THR A 163 -9.63 -6.69 23.32
CA THR A 163 -8.77 -5.63 23.90
C THR A 163 -7.33 -5.58 23.33
N ARG A 164 -6.92 -6.64 22.64
CA ARG A 164 -5.62 -6.76 21.95
C ARG A 164 -5.55 -5.97 20.64
N ILE A 165 -6.70 -5.72 20.03
CA ILE A 165 -6.82 -5.04 18.74
C ILE A 165 -7.05 -3.55 19.00
N ARG A 166 -6.18 -2.71 18.44
CA ARG A 166 -6.30 -1.25 18.49
C ARG A 166 -6.50 -0.73 17.07
N THR A 167 -7.56 0.05 16.85
CA THR A 167 -7.79 0.67 15.55
C THR A 167 -7.38 2.14 15.58
N HIS A 168 -6.73 2.57 14.51
CA HIS A 168 -6.20 3.90 14.40
C HIS A 168 -6.53 4.48 13.03
N ILE A 169 -6.76 5.77 13.01
CA ILE A 169 -6.89 6.55 11.79
C ILE A 169 -5.63 7.42 11.68
N PHE A 170 -5.09 7.56 10.48
CA PHE A 170 -3.91 8.39 10.26
C PHE A 170 -4.08 9.31 9.06
N LEU A 171 -3.37 10.43 9.13
CA LEU A 171 -3.25 11.44 8.10
C LEU A 171 -1.78 11.81 7.95
N GLY A 172 -1.28 11.90 6.73
CA GLY A 172 0.12 12.19 6.48
C GLY A 172 0.37 12.75 5.09
N GLU A 173 1.61 13.13 4.83
CA GLU A 173 2.08 13.51 3.49
C GLU A 173 3.30 12.68 3.12
N ARG A 174 3.56 12.58 1.82
CA ARG A 174 4.68 11.80 1.29
C ARG A 174 5.40 12.54 0.17
N VAL A 175 6.71 12.32 0.11
CA VAL A 175 7.58 12.82 -0.95
C VAL A 175 8.31 11.63 -1.54
N THR A 176 8.07 11.36 -2.83
CA THR A 176 8.66 10.23 -3.54
C THR A 176 9.78 10.71 -4.46
N PHE A 177 10.97 10.14 -4.26
CA PHE A 177 12.13 10.32 -5.12
C PHE A 177 12.28 9.11 -6.04
N LYS A 178 12.12 9.33 -7.35
CA LYS A 178 12.25 8.31 -8.39
C LYS A 178 13.67 8.29 -8.92
N PHE A 179 14.26 7.09 -8.98
CA PHE A 179 15.58 6.89 -9.59
C PHE A 179 15.40 6.26 -10.96
N ASN A 180 15.67 7.02 -12.03
CA ASN A 180 15.45 6.58 -13.41
C ASN A 180 16.62 5.74 -14.00
N ASN A 181 17.40 5.06 -13.16
CA ASN A 181 18.61 4.39 -13.63
C ASN A 181 18.35 2.89 -13.87
N PRO A 182 18.52 2.37 -15.10
CA PRO A 182 18.30 0.97 -15.42
C PRO A 182 19.42 0.13 -14.78
N GLY A 183 19.15 -0.50 -13.63
CA GLY A 183 20.11 -1.36 -12.93
C GLY A 183 20.07 -1.31 -11.40
N ARG A 184 19.28 -0.42 -10.79
CA ARG A 184 19.09 -0.41 -9.33
C ARG A 184 17.96 -1.36 -8.91
N TRP A 185 18.19 -2.09 -7.81
CA TRP A 185 17.18 -2.94 -7.15
C TRP A 185 16.04 -2.15 -6.51
N HIS A 186 16.16 -0.82 -6.40
CA HIS A 186 15.11 0.06 -5.86
C HIS A 186 14.72 1.13 -6.89
N LYS A 187 13.44 1.16 -7.28
CA LYS A 187 12.89 2.08 -8.30
C LYS A 187 12.62 3.48 -7.74
N SER A 188 12.20 3.56 -6.47
CA SER A 188 11.95 4.83 -5.79
C SER A 188 12.08 4.71 -4.28
N VAL A 189 12.39 5.84 -3.64
CA VAL A 189 12.39 6.00 -2.18
C VAL A 189 11.37 7.07 -1.83
N THR A 190 10.44 6.74 -0.95
CA THR A 190 9.40 7.67 -0.50
C THR A 190 9.60 7.97 0.98
N LEU A 191 9.79 9.24 1.30
CA LEU A 191 9.75 9.75 2.66
C LEU A 191 8.31 10.06 3.02
N PHE A 192 7.85 9.63 4.19
CA PHE A 192 6.52 9.95 4.67
C PHE A 192 6.54 10.36 6.13
N TYR A 193 5.59 11.21 6.49
CA TYR A 193 5.28 11.52 7.86
C TYR A 193 3.78 11.29 8.08
N GLU A 194 3.41 10.77 9.24
CA GLU A 194 2.02 10.42 9.53
C GLU A 194 1.66 10.79 10.97
N LEU A 195 0.56 11.51 11.09
CA LEU A 195 -0.15 11.83 12.32
C LEU A 195 -1.29 10.82 12.49
N SER A 196 -1.21 10.01 13.54
CA SER A 196 -2.21 8.98 13.86
C SER A 196 -2.99 9.33 15.13
N THR A 197 -4.26 8.92 15.19
CA THR A 197 -5.14 8.99 16.36
C THR A 197 -5.74 7.63 16.64
N CYS A 198 -5.87 7.24 17.91
CA CYS A 198 -6.55 6.00 18.32
C CYS A 198 -8.07 6.19 18.38
N ASP A 199 -8.81 5.17 17.95
CA ASP A 199 -10.27 5.04 18.06
C ASP A 199 -10.86 5.40 19.44
N LEU A 200 -10.24 4.92 20.52
CA LEU A 200 -10.67 5.15 21.89
C LEU A 200 -10.69 6.65 22.23
N TYR A 201 -9.75 7.41 21.70
CA TYR A 201 -9.70 8.86 21.89
C TYR A 201 -10.74 9.59 21.02
N LEU A 202 -10.98 9.09 19.80
CA LEU A 202 -11.99 9.66 18.90
C LEU A 202 -13.40 9.50 19.49
N LEU A 203 -13.73 8.32 20.01
CA LEU A 203 -14.99 8.04 20.72
C LEU A 203 -15.13 8.87 22.00
N SER A 204 -14.04 9.02 22.77
CA SER A 204 -14.05 9.85 23.98
C SER A 204 -14.24 11.35 23.69
N LYS A 205 -13.81 11.85 22.51
CA LYS A 205 -13.97 13.25 22.10
C LYS A 205 -15.41 13.60 21.74
N PHE A 206 -16.17 12.64 21.19
CA PHE A 206 -17.61 12.81 20.98
C PHE A 206 -18.38 12.84 22.31
N GLY A 207 -17.88 12.15 23.35
CA GLY A 207 -18.48 12.14 24.69
C GLY A 207 -17.99 13.22 25.66
N ASN A 208 -16.77 13.77 25.49
CA ASN A 208 -16.15 14.70 26.44
C ASN A 208 -15.20 15.71 25.76
N LYS A 209 -15.48 17.01 25.95
CA LYS A 209 -14.77 18.16 25.31
C LYS A 209 -13.42 18.55 25.94
N TYR A 210 -12.88 17.78 26.89
CA TYR A 210 -11.75 18.20 27.73
C TYR A 210 -10.35 17.77 27.27
N LEU A 211 -10.21 17.05 26.15
CA LEU A 211 -8.92 16.49 25.72
C LEU A 211 -8.20 17.40 24.72
N LYS A 212 -6.93 17.74 25.01
CA LYS A 212 -6.08 18.58 24.15
C LYS A 212 -5.54 17.76 22.96
N PRO A 213 -5.38 18.35 21.77
CA PRO A 213 -4.90 17.66 20.57
C PRO A 213 -3.56 16.93 20.73
N LYS A 214 -2.67 17.45 21.57
CA LYS A 214 -1.32 16.91 21.77
C LYS A 214 -1.30 15.58 22.54
N ASP A 215 -2.37 15.24 23.27
CA ASP A 215 -2.37 14.07 24.17
C ASP A 215 -2.80 12.78 23.45
N TYR A 216 -3.45 12.90 22.28
CA TYR A 216 -3.96 11.76 21.50
C TYR A 216 -3.36 11.64 20.09
N LEU A 217 -2.62 12.65 19.63
CA LEU A 217 -1.94 12.63 18.33
C LEU A 217 -0.56 12.00 18.46
N SER A 218 -0.32 10.97 17.66
CA SER A 218 0.95 10.25 17.61
C SER A 218 1.60 10.48 16.25
N LEU A 219 2.75 11.16 16.26
CA LEU A 219 3.54 11.46 15.07
C LEU A 219 4.50 10.30 14.78
N SER A 220 4.60 9.95 13.50
CA SER A 220 5.50 8.92 13.01
C SER A 220 6.17 9.35 11.72
N PHE A 221 7.36 8.83 11.50
CA PHE A 221 8.17 9.10 10.32
C PHE A 221 8.56 7.79 9.68
N GLY A 222 8.68 7.75 8.36
CA GLY A 222 9.13 6.54 7.72
C GLY A 222 9.64 6.70 6.31
N LEU A 223 10.17 5.58 5.85
CA LEU A 223 10.79 5.39 4.55
C LEU A 223 10.14 4.20 3.88
N LYS A 224 9.66 4.39 2.65
CA LYS A 224 9.16 3.33 1.78
C LYS A 224 10.14 3.14 0.63
N PHE A 225 10.57 1.91 0.41
CA PHE A 225 11.48 1.51 -0.66
C PHE A 225 10.71 0.67 -1.67
N GLN A 226 10.54 1.20 -2.88
CA GLN A 226 9.89 0.48 -3.97
C GLN A 226 10.87 -0.48 -4.62
N ILE A 227 10.54 -1.78 -4.60
CA ILE A 227 11.39 -2.84 -5.15
C ILE A 227 10.98 -3.15 -6.59
N LEU A 228 9.67 -3.34 -6.82
CA LEU A 228 9.06 -3.69 -8.11
C LEU A 228 8.31 -2.55 -8.77
#